data_AF-A0A6L2Q3S9-F1
#
_entry.id   AF-A0A6L2Q3S9-F1
#
_cell.length_a   1.000
_cell.length_b   1.000
_cell.length_c   1.000
_cell.angle_alpha   90.00
_cell.angle_beta   90.00
_cell.angle_gamma   90.00
#
_symmetry.space_group_name_H-M   'P 1'
#
loop_
_entity.id
_entity.type
_entity.pdbx_description
1 polymer ?
#
loop_
_entity_poly.entity_id
_entity_poly.type
_entity_poly.pdbx_seq_one_letter_code
_entity_poly.pdbx_strand_id
1 'polypeptide(L)'
;LGIKSIINLQKPGEHASCGNPLECSGFTYDPNIFMENNIYFYNFGWKDYGEATLTSLLDMVKVMAFALTEGKVAVHCHAGLGRTGVLIACYLVYSLRVRANDAIRFVRLKRPNAVQTRGQILCVQEFEQFILPHSFVFCNKEFVKDKKHTEFSLTQYLNRQKFMLHGYEARTLKFIPKILFVLCERLLHLCNCRNLSSPYGIRYEVTDLPFTRSFAVARINNDQHAGFLHSSSASTGSPNDSPFASTYLPSSVNHQDMDEDDDNDVAMPHNVACISPDMPSCASGMSGLDDTCLDAVLGDGIHGQTLHDNMCYRELSSQSDLRKAFENEKFIPYHVDDVVQALLADHNMLGDEIRKYIRQYKVDLNHRQSAWTRLQVEKNLYALTGLLYDWLEHLRVPVLSRDDLSYIVILGKHPEACLKKLDLGSQYVLEYLFRFLARLQPLSREDLLNLMRRLIASLTQQGVPIHGILRPSGKGYHKLREGTHQKVMEFASKLFDMIRMMVGSRTAAFSEFSKSKQSISSDIGSDIEETETLTPT
;
A
#
# COMPACT_ATOMS: atom_id res chain seq x y z
N LEU A 1 7.25 -11.84 24.23
CA LEU A 1 6.77 -12.17 22.85
C LEU A 1 7.07 -11.08 21.80
N GLY A 2 6.91 -9.79 22.11
CA GLY A 2 7.08 -8.69 21.15
C GLY A 2 5.81 -8.35 20.35
N ILE A 3 4.64 -8.61 20.95
CA ILE A 3 3.33 -8.25 20.40
C ILE A 3 3.10 -6.75 20.65
N LYS A 4 2.55 -6.07 19.65
CA LYS A 4 2.15 -4.65 19.71
C LYS A 4 0.69 -4.42 19.33
N SER A 5 0.00 -5.44 18.82
CA SER A 5 -1.45 -5.39 18.62
C SER A 5 -2.11 -6.75 18.80
N ILE A 6 -3.35 -6.74 19.28
CA ILE A 6 -4.23 -7.90 19.39
C ILE A 6 -5.46 -7.66 18.52
N ILE A 7 -5.79 -8.64 17.69
CA ILE A 7 -7.02 -8.70 16.91
C ILE A 7 -7.91 -9.79 17.51
N ASN A 8 -8.99 -9.36 18.15
CA ASN A 8 -10.03 -10.22 18.69
C ASN A 8 -11.15 -10.39 17.65
N LEU A 9 -11.53 -11.65 17.38
CA LEU A 9 -12.60 -12.02 16.46
C LEU A 9 -13.87 -12.51 17.16
N GLN A 10 -13.87 -12.59 18.50
CA GLN A 10 -15.03 -12.96 19.32
C GLN A 10 -16.01 -11.79 19.46
N LYS A 11 -17.30 -12.09 19.61
CA LYS A 11 -18.29 -11.11 20.09
C LYS A 11 -18.31 -11.03 21.63
N PRO A 12 -18.66 -9.89 22.23
CA PRO A 12 -18.98 -9.84 23.66
C PRO A 12 -20.14 -10.78 23.98
N GLY A 13 -20.05 -11.54 25.08
CA GLY A 13 -21.02 -12.57 25.47
C GLY A 13 -20.87 -13.91 24.73
N GLU A 14 -19.94 -14.01 23.80
CA GLU A 14 -19.64 -15.26 23.09
C GLU A 14 -18.92 -16.24 24.04
N HIS A 15 -19.35 -17.51 24.05
CA HIS A 15 -18.87 -18.54 24.98
C HIS A 15 -19.15 -18.26 26.48
N ALA A 16 -20.20 -17.50 26.81
CA ALA A 16 -20.64 -17.27 28.20
C ALA A 16 -20.92 -18.55 29.02
N SER A 17 -21.15 -19.69 28.33
CA SER A 17 -21.42 -21.00 28.93
C SER A 17 -20.25 -21.99 28.83
N CYS A 18 -19.06 -21.58 28.38
CA CYS A 18 -17.91 -22.49 28.26
C CYS A 18 -16.53 -21.81 28.32
N GLY A 19 -15.63 -22.35 29.14
CA GLY A 19 -14.32 -21.76 29.44
C GLY A 19 -14.35 -20.95 30.74
N ASN A 20 -13.44 -19.98 30.88
CA ASN A 20 -13.41 -19.10 32.04
C ASN A 20 -14.65 -18.18 32.07
N PRO A 21 -15.10 -17.70 33.25
CA PRO A 21 -16.14 -16.68 33.34
C PRO A 21 -15.82 -15.43 32.51
N LEU A 22 -16.87 -14.78 31.98
CA LEU A 22 -16.74 -13.50 31.28
C LEU A 22 -16.63 -12.35 32.28
N GLU A 23 -15.71 -11.42 32.02
CA GLU A 23 -15.61 -10.15 32.72
C GLU A 23 -16.66 -9.14 32.22
N CYS A 24 -16.72 -7.96 32.84
CA CYS A 24 -17.60 -6.85 32.42
C CYS A 24 -17.37 -6.39 30.96
N SER A 25 -16.24 -6.74 30.36
CA SER A 25 -15.93 -6.55 28.93
C SER A 25 -16.78 -7.43 27.99
N GLY A 26 -17.42 -8.48 28.50
CA GLY A 26 -18.05 -9.55 27.73
C GLY A 26 -17.06 -10.56 27.14
N PHE A 27 -15.79 -10.55 27.58
CA PHE A 27 -14.74 -11.51 27.20
C PHE A 27 -14.13 -12.15 28.45
N THR A 28 -13.36 -13.23 28.29
CA THR A 28 -12.63 -13.91 29.38
C THR A 28 -11.35 -13.16 29.83
N TYR A 29 -11.33 -11.84 29.64
CA TYR A 29 -10.27 -10.90 29.98
C TYR A 29 -10.80 -9.46 29.83
N ASP A 30 -10.25 -8.46 30.53
CA ASP A 30 -10.45 -7.04 30.18
C ASP A 30 -9.48 -6.57 29.06
N PRO A 31 -9.99 -6.12 27.88
CA PRO A 31 -9.16 -5.48 26.86
C PRO A 31 -8.36 -4.25 27.32
N ASN A 32 -8.80 -3.53 28.36
CA ASN A 32 -8.12 -2.31 28.82
C ASN A 32 -6.68 -2.58 29.27
N ILE A 33 -6.44 -3.73 29.91
CA ILE A 33 -5.12 -4.17 30.39
C ILE A 33 -4.08 -4.13 29.25
N PHE A 34 -4.48 -4.49 28.03
CA PHE A 34 -3.58 -4.42 26.87
C PHE A 34 -3.26 -2.97 26.46
N MET A 35 -4.27 -2.09 26.47
CA MET A 35 -4.12 -0.69 26.06
C MET A 35 -3.27 0.09 27.06
N GLU A 36 -3.45 -0.13 28.37
CA GLU A 36 -2.58 0.38 29.44
C GLU A 36 -1.12 -0.07 29.26
N ASN A 37 -0.92 -1.33 28.85
CA ASN A 37 0.40 -1.90 28.55
C ASN A 37 0.92 -1.56 27.13
N ASN A 38 0.36 -0.54 26.47
CA ASN A 38 0.79 -0.04 25.15
C ASN A 38 0.76 -1.12 24.04
N ILE A 39 -0.30 -1.95 24.06
CA ILE A 39 -0.66 -2.93 23.03
C ILE A 39 -2.04 -2.52 22.47
N TYR A 40 -2.11 -2.22 21.17
CA TYR A 40 -3.37 -1.82 20.53
C TYR A 40 -4.37 -2.99 20.48
N PHE A 41 -5.61 -2.75 20.87
CA PHE A 41 -6.67 -3.76 20.83
C PHE A 41 -7.68 -3.46 19.71
N TYR A 42 -7.93 -4.42 18.83
CA TYR A 42 -8.89 -4.32 17.74
C TYR A 42 -9.95 -5.41 17.86
N ASN A 43 -11.20 -5.01 18.12
CA ASN A 43 -12.35 -5.90 18.16
C ASN A 43 -13.06 -5.92 16.80
N PHE A 44 -13.04 -7.07 16.13
CA PHE A 44 -13.82 -7.33 14.92
C PHE A 44 -14.75 -8.53 15.13
N GLY A 45 -15.66 -8.41 16.11
CA GLY A 45 -16.56 -9.46 16.57
C GLY A 45 -17.34 -10.17 15.45
N TRP A 46 -16.83 -11.32 15.04
CA TRP A 46 -17.34 -12.19 13.99
C TRP A 46 -18.08 -13.35 14.65
N LYS A 47 -19.40 -13.46 14.41
CA LYS A 47 -20.24 -14.52 14.97
C LYS A 47 -19.60 -15.89 14.67
N ASP A 48 -19.43 -16.72 15.70
CA ASP A 48 -18.80 -18.01 15.50
C ASP A 48 -19.54 -18.88 14.47
N TYR A 49 -18.75 -19.64 13.72
CA TYR A 49 -19.16 -20.41 12.53
C TYR A 49 -19.88 -19.63 11.40
N GLY A 50 -20.14 -18.33 11.56
CA GLY A 50 -20.75 -17.49 10.53
C GLY A 50 -19.78 -17.06 9.43
N GLU A 51 -20.29 -16.38 8.41
CA GLU A 51 -19.50 -15.82 7.32
C GLU A 51 -19.18 -14.33 7.57
N ALA A 52 -17.92 -13.94 7.33
CA ALA A 52 -17.52 -12.54 7.31
C ALA A 52 -17.60 -12.02 5.88
N THR A 53 -18.15 -10.81 5.67
CA THR A 53 -18.25 -10.25 4.31
C THR A 53 -16.85 -9.98 3.73
N LEU A 54 -16.72 -10.07 2.40
CA LEU A 54 -15.45 -9.84 1.70
C LEU A 54 -14.87 -8.43 1.96
N THR A 55 -15.73 -7.44 2.19
CA THR A 55 -15.33 -6.09 2.62
C THR A 55 -14.88 -6.05 4.09
N SER A 56 -15.59 -6.70 5.01
CA SER A 56 -15.15 -6.82 6.42
C SER A 56 -13.81 -7.56 6.54
N LEU A 57 -13.59 -8.62 5.75
CA LEU A 57 -12.30 -9.31 5.64
C LEU A 57 -11.21 -8.36 5.11
N LEU A 58 -11.52 -7.55 4.09
CA LEU A 58 -10.56 -6.59 3.54
C LEU A 58 -10.13 -5.54 4.57
N ASP A 59 -11.08 -5.00 5.33
CA ASP A 59 -10.76 -4.00 6.36
C ASP A 59 -9.95 -4.61 7.51
N MET A 60 -10.28 -5.85 7.93
CA MET A 60 -9.47 -6.59 8.92
C MET A 60 -8.04 -6.86 8.43
N VAL A 61 -7.83 -7.37 7.20
CA VAL A 61 -6.45 -7.63 6.70
C VAL A 61 -5.68 -6.33 6.47
N LYS A 62 -6.34 -5.21 6.15
CA LYS A 62 -5.71 -3.88 6.04
C LYS A 62 -5.28 -3.33 7.40
N VAL A 63 -6.08 -3.52 8.45
CA VAL A 63 -5.71 -3.17 9.83
C VAL A 63 -4.59 -4.08 10.32
N MET A 64 -4.63 -5.39 10.03
CA MET A 64 -3.53 -6.32 10.32
C MET A 64 -2.23 -5.93 9.59
N ALA A 65 -2.31 -5.57 8.30
CA ALA A 65 -1.18 -5.13 7.50
C ALA A 65 -0.57 -3.80 7.99
N PHE A 66 -1.38 -2.92 8.60
CA PHE A 66 -0.89 -1.72 9.27
C PHE A 66 -0.29 -2.04 10.65
N ALA A 67 -0.97 -2.81 11.49
CA ALA A 67 -0.46 -3.18 12.81
C ALA A 67 0.88 -3.96 12.75
N LEU A 68 1.12 -4.69 11.64
CA LEU A 68 2.40 -5.35 11.35
C LEU A 68 3.56 -4.40 10.98
N THR A 69 3.34 -3.08 10.79
CA THR A 69 4.45 -2.10 10.73
C THR A 69 4.93 -1.69 12.13
N GLU A 70 4.05 -1.76 13.13
CA GLU A 70 4.33 -1.30 14.50
C GLU A 70 4.91 -2.43 15.39
N GLY A 71 4.70 -3.70 15.03
CA GLY A 71 5.28 -4.85 15.71
C GLY A 71 4.59 -6.17 15.34
N LYS A 72 4.68 -7.19 16.20
CA LYS A 72 3.95 -8.45 15.96
C LYS A 72 2.47 -8.28 16.32
N VAL A 73 1.60 -8.89 15.54
CA VAL A 73 0.15 -8.94 15.78
C VAL A 73 -0.22 -10.33 16.28
N ALA A 74 -0.98 -10.42 17.36
CA ALA A 74 -1.68 -11.63 17.76
C ALA A 74 -3.12 -11.59 17.22
N VAL A 75 -3.62 -12.71 16.71
CA VAL A 75 -5.00 -12.86 16.22
C VAL A 75 -5.64 -14.04 16.95
N HIS A 76 -6.82 -13.85 17.54
CA HIS A 76 -7.53 -14.95 18.21
C HIS A 76 -9.05 -14.89 17.98
N CYS A 77 -9.67 -16.06 18.07
CA CYS A 77 -11.06 -16.24 18.45
C CYS A 77 -11.05 -17.00 19.80
N HIS A 78 -12.06 -17.83 20.09
CA HIS A 78 -12.03 -18.70 21.27
C HIS A 78 -10.93 -19.78 21.17
N ALA A 79 -11.09 -20.82 20.33
CA ALA A 79 -10.10 -21.89 20.19
C ALA A 79 -8.84 -21.55 19.34
N GLY A 80 -8.84 -20.40 18.65
CA GLY A 80 -7.73 -19.96 17.80
C GLY A 80 -7.45 -20.84 16.56
N LEU A 81 -8.49 -21.50 16.01
CA LEU A 81 -8.38 -22.42 14.87
C LEU A 81 -9.15 -21.95 13.63
N GLY A 82 -10.48 -21.85 13.69
CA GLY A 82 -11.35 -21.52 12.57
C GLY A 82 -11.23 -20.06 12.10
N ARG A 83 -11.95 -19.13 12.76
CA ARG A 83 -11.95 -17.68 12.43
C ARG A 83 -10.54 -17.09 12.35
N THR A 84 -9.66 -17.44 13.29
CA THR A 84 -8.23 -17.06 13.29
C THR A 84 -7.50 -17.56 12.04
N GLY A 85 -7.66 -18.84 11.68
CA GLY A 85 -7.01 -19.42 10.50
C GLY A 85 -7.46 -18.75 9.20
N VAL A 86 -8.75 -18.44 9.07
CA VAL A 86 -9.30 -17.74 7.90
C VAL A 86 -8.71 -16.34 7.77
N LEU A 87 -8.70 -15.52 8.83
CA LEU A 87 -8.16 -14.16 8.72
C LEU A 87 -6.66 -14.16 8.39
N ILE A 88 -5.87 -15.07 8.97
CA ILE A 88 -4.45 -15.20 8.64
C ILE A 88 -4.26 -15.67 7.19
N ALA A 89 -5.06 -16.63 6.70
CA ALA A 89 -5.00 -17.06 5.31
C ALA A 89 -5.39 -15.94 4.33
N CYS A 90 -6.46 -15.19 4.60
CA CYS A 90 -6.84 -14.00 3.83
C CYS A 90 -5.75 -12.92 3.86
N TYR A 91 -5.08 -12.71 5.00
CA TYR A 91 -3.93 -11.80 5.09
C TYR A 91 -2.75 -12.27 4.22
N LEU A 92 -2.45 -13.56 4.16
CA LEU A 92 -1.39 -14.11 3.29
C LEU A 92 -1.74 -13.93 1.80
N VAL A 93 -2.98 -14.23 1.40
CA VAL A 93 -3.49 -13.95 0.04
C VAL A 93 -3.34 -12.47 -0.31
N TYR A 94 -3.77 -11.56 0.58
CA TYR A 94 -3.67 -10.11 0.42
C TYR A 94 -2.22 -9.62 0.28
N SER A 95 -1.35 -10.05 1.20
CA SER A 95 0.01 -9.50 1.35
C SER A 95 1.04 -10.15 0.43
N LEU A 96 0.90 -11.43 0.09
CA LEU A 96 1.85 -12.18 -0.76
C LEU A 96 1.36 -12.41 -2.19
N ARG A 97 0.06 -12.19 -2.47
CA ARG A 97 -0.63 -12.45 -3.75
C ARG A 97 -0.72 -13.94 -4.14
N VAL A 98 -0.61 -14.82 -3.16
CA VAL A 98 -0.69 -16.28 -3.29
C VAL A 98 -2.13 -16.77 -3.44
N ARG A 99 -2.31 -18.02 -3.86
CA ARG A 99 -3.62 -18.68 -3.91
C ARG A 99 -4.14 -18.98 -2.49
N ALA A 100 -5.46 -19.04 -2.34
CA ALA A 100 -6.14 -19.43 -1.11
C ALA A 100 -5.66 -20.79 -0.57
N ASN A 101 -5.53 -21.78 -1.45
CA ASN A 101 -5.13 -23.13 -1.06
C ASN A 101 -3.67 -23.17 -0.52
N ASP A 102 -2.75 -22.42 -1.13
CA ASP A 102 -1.39 -22.25 -0.58
C ASP A 102 -1.42 -21.57 0.79
N ALA A 103 -2.26 -20.53 0.97
CA ALA A 103 -2.40 -19.83 2.25
C ALA A 103 -2.97 -20.75 3.34
N ILE A 104 -4.02 -21.53 3.05
CA ILE A 104 -4.61 -22.50 3.97
C ILE A 104 -3.59 -23.58 4.36
N ARG A 105 -2.89 -24.19 3.39
CA ARG A 105 -1.83 -25.18 3.67
C ARG A 105 -0.70 -24.58 4.50
N PHE A 106 -0.26 -23.36 4.22
CA PHE A 106 0.78 -22.68 5.01
C PHE A 106 0.36 -22.43 6.46
N VAL A 107 -0.89 -22.01 6.68
CA VAL A 107 -1.44 -21.82 8.04
C VAL A 107 -1.53 -23.16 8.77
N ARG A 108 -2.03 -24.23 8.14
CA ARG A 108 -2.14 -25.56 8.78
C ARG A 108 -0.77 -26.20 9.06
N LEU A 109 0.23 -25.98 8.20
CA LEU A 109 1.65 -26.33 8.44
C LEU A 109 2.29 -25.58 9.64
N LYS A 110 1.64 -24.55 10.18
CA LYS A 110 2.08 -23.81 11.38
C LYS A 110 1.13 -23.95 12.58
N ARG A 111 -0.13 -24.28 12.35
CA ARG A 111 -1.18 -24.55 13.34
C ARG A 111 -2.10 -25.64 12.78
N PRO A 112 -1.82 -26.93 13.06
CA PRO A 112 -2.66 -28.05 12.64
C PRO A 112 -4.13 -27.84 12.99
N ASN A 113 -5.04 -28.37 12.17
CA ASN A 113 -6.49 -28.19 12.29
C ASN A 113 -7.04 -26.73 12.21
N ALA A 114 -6.23 -25.73 11.83
CA ALA A 114 -6.74 -24.40 11.51
C ALA A 114 -7.60 -24.39 10.23
N VAL A 115 -8.54 -23.44 10.09
CA VAL A 115 -9.56 -23.42 9.02
C VAL A 115 -10.39 -24.72 9.03
N GLN A 116 -11.37 -24.77 9.91
CA GLN A 116 -12.00 -26.02 10.41
C GLN A 116 -13.18 -26.53 9.58
N THR A 117 -13.74 -25.75 8.65
CA THR A 117 -14.95 -26.13 7.89
C THR A 117 -14.83 -25.83 6.40
N ARG A 118 -15.64 -26.52 5.58
CA ARG A 118 -15.67 -26.27 4.12
C ARG A 118 -16.09 -24.84 3.77
N GLY A 119 -17.03 -24.25 4.53
CA GLY A 119 -17.41 -22.84 4.37
C GLY A 119 -16.25 -21.88 4.67
N GLN A 120 -15.42 -22.19 5.67
CA GLN A 120 -14.21 -21.42 5.97
C GLN A 120 -13.15 -21.52 4.85
N ILE A 121 -13.03 -22.66 4.17
CA ILE A 121 -12.18 -22.82 2.98
C ILE A 121 -12.71 -21.98 1.81
N LEU A 122 -14.01 -22.10 1.51
CA LEU A 122 -14.67 -21.32 0.45
C LEU A 122 -14.52 -19.80 0.68
N CYS A 123 -14.68 -19.33 1.92
CA CYS A 123 -14.50 -17.94 2.30
C CYS A 123 -13.11 -17.37 1.93
N VAL A 124 -12.03 -18.14 2.10
CA VAL A 124 -10.68 -17.72 1.66
C VAL A 124 -10.56 -17.75 0.13
N GLN A 125 -11.18 -18.73 -0.54
CA GLN A 125 -11.19 -18.84 -2.01
C GLN A 125 -12.00 -17.72 -2.69
N GLU A 126 -13.10 -17.27 -2.08
CA GLU A 126 -13.89 -16.13 -2.51
C GLU A 126 -13.14 -14.82 -2.25
N PHE A 127 -12.47 -14.69 -1.09
CA PHE A 127 -11.60 -13.56 -0.80
C PHE A 127 -10.45 -13.44 -1.81
N GLU A 128 -9.84 -14.55 -2.22
CA GLU A 128 -8.84 -14.60 -3.30
C GLU A 128 -9.41 -14.09 -4.64
N GLN A 129 -10.57 -14.62 -5.05
CA GLN A 129 -11.26 -14.21 -6.28
C GLN A 129 -11.67 -12.74 -6.28
N PHE A 130 -11.96 -12.17 -5.11
CA PHE A 130 -12.24 -10.75 -4.92
C PHE A 130 -10.96 -9.90 -4.98
N ILE A 131 -9.91 -10.26 -4.26
CA ILE A 131 -8.77 -9.37 -4.05
C ILE A 131 -7.69 -9.45 -5.16
N LEU A 132 -7.36 -10.64 -5.66
CA LEU A 132 -6.28 -10.79 -6.63
C LEU A 132 -6.55 -10.08 -7.97
N PRO A 133 -7.79 -9.97 -8.49
CA PRO A 133 -8.07 -9.14 -9.67
C PRO A 133 -7.70 -7.66 -9.50
N HIS A 134 -7.67 -7.11 -8.28
CA HIS A 134 -7.21 -5.74 -8.03
C HIS A 134 -5.68 -5.58 -8.04
N SER A 135 -4.93 -6.67 -7.91
CA SER A 135 -3.46 -6.66 -7.79
C SER A 135 -2.71 -6.35 -9.09
N PHE A 136 -3.31 -6.62 -10.27
CA PHE A 136 -2.68 -6.35 -11.58
C PHE A 136 -2.29 -4.87 -11.73
N VAL A 137 -1.06 -4.69 -12.22
CA VAL A 137 -0.34 -3.41 -12.40
C VAL A 137 -0.18 -3.07 -13.88
N PHE A 138 -0.03 -4.09 -14.73
CA PHE A 138 0.22 -4.01 -16.16
C PHE A 138 -0.73 -4.89 -16.97
N CYS A 139 -1.03 -4.44 -18.18
CA CYS A 139 -1.90 -5.11 -19.14
C CYS A 139 -1.20 -6.32 -19.82
N ASN A 140 -1.55 -7.54 -19.41
CA ASN A 140 -0.97 -8.80 -19.93
C ASN A 140 -1.56 -9.23 -21.30
N LYS A 141 -1.48 -8.35 -22.31
CA LYS A 141 -2.03 -8.57 -23.67
C LYS A 141 -1.44 -9.81 -24.37
N GLU A 142 -0.23 -10.24 -24.01
CA GLU A 142 0.45 -11.42 -24.56
C GLU A 142 -0.05 -12.77 -23.99
N PHE A 143 -0.69 -12.76 -22.80
CA PHE A 143 -0.98 -14.00 -22.04
C PHE A 143 -2.47 -14.28 -21.83
N VAL A 144 -3.36 -13.30 -22.05
CA VAL A 144 -4.80 -13.42 -21.81
C VAL A 144 -5.56 -13.48 -23.13
N LYS A 145 -6.26 -14.59 -23.39
CA LYS A 145 -7.05 -14.78 -24.63
C LYS A 145 -8.29 -13.88 -24.71
N ASP A 146 -8.88 -13.49 -23.57
CA ASP A 146 -10.04 -12.60 -23.52
C ASP A 146 -9.62 -11.12 -23.50
N LYS A 147 -9.95 -10.41 -24.58
CA LYS A 147 -9.63 -8.99 -24.80
C LYS A 147 -10.47 -8.02 -23.94
N LYS A 148 -11.53 -8.47 -23.26
CA LYS A 148 -12.41 -7.58 -22.48
C LYS A 148 -11.78 -7.03 -21.19
N HIS A 149 -10.81 -7.74 -20.62
CA HIS A 149 -10.19 -7.40 -19.33
C HIS A 149 -8.73 -6.93 -19.44
N THR A 150 -8.20 -6.77 -20.66
CA THR A 150 -6.78 -6.48 -20.90
C THR A 150 -6.36 -5.01 -20.87
N GLU A 151 -7.27 -4.05 -20.65
CA GLU A 151 -6.95 -2.61 -20.65
C GLU A 151 -7.75 -1.81 -19.61
N PHE A 152 -7.15 -0.77 -19.04
CA PHE A 152 -7.79 0.13 -18.05
C PHE A 152 -7.37 1.60 -18.23
N SER A 153 -8.21 2.52 -17.76
CA SER A 153 -7.85 3.95 -17.62
C SER A 153 -7.18 4.24 -16.27
N LEU A 154 -6.57 5.43 -16.13
CA LEU A 154 -6.02 5.93 -14.86
C LEU A 154 -7.03 5.86 -13.71
N THR A 155 -8.28 6.27 -13.93
CA THR A 155 -9.36 6.21 -12.93
C THR A 155 -9.67 4.77 -12.50
N GLN A 156 -9.70 3.82 -13.45
CA GLN A 156 -9.93 2.41 -13.15
C GLN A 156 -8.76 1.82 -12.33
N TYR A 157 -7.51 2.17 -12.69
CA TYR A 157 -6.33 1.78 -11.91
C TYR A 157 -6.36 2.34 -10.49
N LEU A 158 -6.60 3.65 -10.32
CA LEU A 158 -6.66 4.30 -9.01
C LEU A 158 -7.81 3.74 -8.15
N ASN A 159 -8.93 3.33 -8.77
CA ASN A 159 -10.00 2.63 -8.06
C ASN A 159 -9.59 1.23 -7.58
N ARG A 160 -8.90 0.44 -8.40
CA ARG A 160 -8.32 -0.86 -8.00
C ARG A 160 -7.27 -0.69 -6.89
N GLN A 161 -6.42 0.33 -6.99
CA GLN A 161 -5.37 0.64 -6.03
C GLN A 161 -5.92 0.85 -4.60
N LYS A 162 -7.14 1.40 -4.43
CA LYS A 162 -7.79 1.56 -3.11
C LYS A 162 -8.04 0.25 -2.38
N PHE A 163 -8.12 -0.88 -3.08
CA PHE A 163 -8.24 -2.20 -2.46
C PHE A 163 -6.89 -2.69 -1.94
N MET A 164 -5.81 -2.45 -2.69
CA MET A 164 -4.46 -2.95 -2.39
C MET A 164 -3.61 -2.04 -1.46
N LEU A 165 -4.06 -0.81 -1.16
CA LEU A 165 -3.36 0.11 -0.25
C LEU A 165 -4.12 0.27 1.07
N HIS A 166 -3.36 0.54 2.14
CA HIS A 166 -3.83 0.81 3.49
C HIS A 166 -2.95 1.89 4.18
N GLY A 167 -3.30 2.26 5.41
CA GLY A 167 -2.50 3.17 6.24
C GLY A 167 -2.17 4.51 5.58
N TYR A 168 -0.96 5.01 5.83
CA TYR A 168 -0.47 6.27 5.27
C TYR A 168 -0.12 6.18 3.77
N GLU A 169 0.25 5.00 3.25
CA GLU A 169 0.48 4.81 1.82
C GLU A 169 -0.81 5.08 1.01
N ALA A 170 -1.97 4.57 1.46
CA ALA A 170 -3.26 4.85 0.82
C ALA A 170 -3.66 6.33 0.85
N ARG A 171 -3.33 7.05 1.94
CA ARG A 171 -3.58 8.50 2.06
C ARG A 171 -2.69 9.28 1.08
N THR A 172 -1.41 8.95 1.03
CA THR A 172 -0.39 9.62 0.22
C THR A 172 -0.60 9.38 -1.27
N LEU A 173 -0.88 8.14 -1.67
CA LEU A 173 -1.04 7.72 -3.06
C LEU A 173 -2.51 7.70 -3.54
N LYS A 174 -3.41 8.39 -2.83
CA LYS A 174 -4.86 8.45 -3.14
C LYS A 174 -5.17 8.78 -4.61
N PHE A 175 -4.33 9.60 -5.24
CA PHE A 175 -4.47 10.06 -6.64
C PHE A 175 -3.20 9.83 -7.49
N ILE A 176 -2.19 9.11 -6.97
CA ILE A 176 -0.92 8.85 -7.68
C ILE A 176 -0.75 7.33 -7.82
N PRO A 177 -0.56 6.78 -9.03
CA PRO A 177 -0.26 5.37 -9.23
C PRO A 177 1.03 4.96 -8.51
N LYS A 178 0.94 3.95 -7.62
CA LYS A 178 2.08 3.45 -6.83
C LYS A 178 3.24 2.98 -7.69
N ILE A 179 2.96 2.42 -8.87
CA ILE A 179 4.00 2.02 -9.82
C ILE A 179 4.78 3.22 -10.37
N LEU A 180 4.13 4.32 -10.77
CA LEU A 180 4.81 5.54 -11.20
C LEU A 180 5.66 6.12 -10.06
N PHE A 181 5.09 6.17 -8.85
CA PHE A 181 5.76 6.68 -7.66
C PHE A 181 7.03 5.88 -7.33
N VAL A 182 6.92 4.55 -7.20
CA VAL A 182 8.07 3.68 -6.88
C VAL A 182 9.16 3.75 -7.96
N LEU A 183 8.79 3.79 -9.24
CA LEU A 183 9.76 3.92 -10.34
C LEU A 183 10.50 5.27 -10.30
N CYS A 184 9.79 6.37 -10.13
CA CYS A 184 10.39 7.71 -10.03
C CYS A 184 11.27 7.86 -8.78
N GLU A 185 10.82 7.42 -7.60
CA GLU A 185 11.64 7.47 -6.37
C GLU A 185 12.84 6.50 -6.39
N ARG A 186 12.78 5.42 -7.20
CA ARG A 186 13.93 4.53 -7.42
C ARG A 186 14.93 5.15 -8.39
N LEU A 187 14.49 5.74 -9.50
CA LEU A 187 15.37 6.46 -10.43
C LEU A 187 16.11 7.61 -9.73
N LEU A 188 15.42 8.40 -8.90
CA LEU A 188 16.05 9.46 -8.11
C LEU A 188 17.01 8.94 -7.04
N HIS A 189 16.73 7.78 -6.42
CA HIS A 189 17.66 7.12 -5.51
C HIS A 189 18.95 6.70 -6.21
N LEU A 190 18.83 6.16 -7.43
CA LEU A 190 19.97 5.65 -8.20
C LEU A 190 20.95 6.75 -8.63
N CYS A 191 20.53 8.01 -8.71
CA CYS A 191 21.39 9.17 -8.99
C CYS A 191 21.47 10.19 -7.82
N ASN A 192 21.28 9.73 -6.57
CA ASN A 192 21.35 10.55 -5.34
C ASN A 192 20.41 11.78 -5.27
N CYS A 193 19.45 11.93 -6.18
CA CYS A 193 18.49 13.04 -6.25
C CYS A 193 17.32 12.93 -5.25
N ARG A 194 17.58 12.42 -4.03
CA ARG A 194 16.58 12.28 -2.95
C ARG A 194 16.64 13.47 -1.98
N ASN A 195 15.47 14.07 -1.71
CA ASN A 195 15.31 15.13 -0.72
C ASN A 195 14.93 14.61 0.69
N LEU A 196 14.97 13.29 0.95
CA LEU A 196 14.52 12.70 2.21
C LEU A 196 15.42 11.56 2.69
N SER A 197 15.67 11.56 4.00
CA SER A 197 16.73 10.81 4.69
C SER A 197 16.36 9.38 5.03
N SER A 198 16.32 8.48 4.04
CA SER A 198 16.40 7.03 4.33
C SER A 198 17.01 6.21 3.19
N PRO A 199 17.94 5.28 3.48
CA PRO A 199 18.36 4.24 2.54
C PRO A 199 17.31 3.14 2.38
N TYR A 200 16.37 3.00 3.34
CA TYR A 200 15.37 1.94 3.34
C TYR A 200 14.12 2.31 2.52
N GLY A 201 14.09 1.89 1.26
CA GLY A 201 12.89 1.88 0.41
C GLY A 201 12.25 3.27 0.24
N ILE A 202 10.93 3.35 0.45
CA ILE A 202 10.19 4.59 0.63
C ILE A 202 9.41 4.42 1.93
N ARG A 203 9.59 5.34 2.88
CA ARG A 203 8.91 5.28 4.18
C ARG A 203 7.58 6.05 4.15
N TYR A 204 6.69 5.62 5.03
CA TYR A 204 5.30 6.09 5.13
C TYR A 204 4.97 6.34 6.60
N GLU A 205 5.70 7.26 7.24
CA GLU A 205 5.71 7.42 8.69
C GLU A 205 4.44 8.12 9.21
N VAL A 206 3.95 7.70 10.38
CA VAL A 206 2.61 8.04 10.90
C VAL A 206 2.46 9.53 11.23
N THR A 207 3.56 10.21 11.55
CA THR A 207 3.62 11.64 11.90
C THR A 207 3.53 12.58 10.71
N ASP A 208 3.75 12.09 9.49
CA ASP A 208 3.85 12.97 8.32
C ASP A 208 2.48 13.43 7.79
N LEU A 209 2.45 14.65 7.28
CA LEU A 209 1.37 15.11 6.41
C LEU A 209 1.64 14.64 4.98
N PRO A 210 0.65 14.05 4.26
CA PRO A 210 0.84 13.56 2.89
C PRO A 210 1.58 14.58 2.03
N PHE A 211 2.69 14.19 1.39
CA PHE A 211 3.52 15.15 0.63
C PHE A 211 2.73 15.84 -0.49
N THR A 212 1.65 15.19 -0.96
CA THR A 212 0.65 15.73 -1.88
C THR A 212 -0.08 16.97 -1.35
N ARG A 213 -0.15 17.23 -0.04
CA ARG A 213 -0.60 18.51 0.54
C ARG A 213 0.28 19.70 0.12
N SER A 214 1.50 19.47 -0.36
CA SER A 214 2.37 20.52 -0.92
C SER A 214 2.12 20.85 -2.40
N PHE A 215 1.16 20.17 -3.05
CA PHE A 215 0.87 20.34 -4.49
C PHE A 215 0.07 21.62 -4.75
N ALA A 216 0.29 22.24 -5.91
CA ALA A 216 -0.61 23.30 -6.39
C ALA A 216 -2.03 22.74 -6.52
N VAL A 217 -2.17 21.53 -7.05
CA VAL A 217 -3.44 20.79 -7.14
C VAL A 217 -4.16 20.65 -5.78
N ALA A 218 -3.44 20.48 -4.68
CA ALA A 218 -4.05 20.41 -3.35
C ALA A 218 -4.59 21.76 -2.86
N ARG A 219 -3.88 22.87 -3.16
CA ARG A 219 -4.34 24.24 -2.87
C ARG A 219 -5.57 24.59 -3.72
N ILE A 220 -5.42 24.45 -5.04
CA ILE A 220 -6.40 24.72 -6.10
C ILE A 220 -7.79 24.13 -5.83
N ASN A 221 -7.87 22.96 -5.18
CA ASN A 221 -9.12 22.26 -4.87
C ASN A 221 -9.60 22.47 -3.42
N ASN A 222 -8.72 22.87 -2.49
CA ASN A 222 -9.12 23.30 -1.15
C ASN A 222 -9.74 24.71 -1.17
N ASP A 223 -9.20 25.62 -1.97
CA ASP A 223 -9.70 27.00 -2.10
C ASP A 223 -11.17 27.04 -2.60
N GLN A 224 -11.62 26.01 -3.33
CA GLN A 224 -13.02 25.86 -3.75
C GLN A 224 -13.96 25.59 -2.56
N HIS A 225 -13.50 24.87 -1.52
CA HIS A 225 -14.31 24.62 -0.32
C HIS A 225 -14.39 25.87 0.57
N ALA A 226 -13.32 26.69 0.61
CA ALA A 226 -13.36 28.00 1.26
C ALA A 226 -14.30 28.98 0.53
N GLY A 227 -14.37 28.91 -0.80
CA GLY A 227 -15.24 29.77 -1.61
C GLY A 227 -16.73 29.66 -1.30
N PHE A 228 -17.22 28.51 -0.82
CA PHE A 228 -18.61 28.32 -0.40
C PHE A 228 -18.92 28.80 1.03
N LEU A 229 -17.90 29.09 1.85
CA LEU A 229 -18.08 29.54 3.23
C LEU A 229 -18.17 31.07 3.38
N HIS A 230 -17.98 31.83 2.30
CA HIS A 230 -18.09 33.30 2.29
C HIS A 230 -19.50 33.83 1.96
N SER A 231 -20.52 32.98 1.91
CA SER A 231 -21.92 33.38 1.69
C SER A 231 -22.90 32.94 2.80
N SER A 232 -22.42 32.79 4.03
CA SER A 232 -23.28 32.64 5.22
C SER A 232 -22.58 33.18 6.48
N SER A 233 -23.17 34.21 7.09
CA SER A 233 -22.60 34.87 8.27
C SER A 233 -23.11 34.26 9.58
N ALA A 234 -22.18 33.97 10.48
CA ALA A 234 -22.34 33.85 11.94
C ALA A 234 -23.36 32.83 12.50
N SER A 235 -22.85 31.65 12.87
CA SER A 235 -23.27 30.94 14.10
C SER A 235 -22.12 30.11 14.65
N THR A 236 -21.94 30.12 15.98
CA THR A 236 -20.88 29.36 16.68
C THR A 236 -21.35 27.96 17.04
N GLY A 237 -20.57 26.93 16.71
CA GLY A 237 -20.83 25.54 17.13
C GLY A 237 -19.58 24.66 16.98
N SER A 238 -19.35 23.78 17.95
CA SER A 238 -18.20 22.86 17.98
C SER A 238 -18.41 21.62 17.09
N PRO A 239 -17.38 21.10 16.41
CA PRO A 239 -17.52 19.94 15.54
C PRO A 239 -17.49 18.62 16.31
N ASN A 240 -18.63 17.93 16.36
CA ASN A 240 -18.74 16.51 16.72
C ASN A 240 -19.61 15.83 15.65
N ASP A 241 -18.97 15.16 14.68
CA ASP A 241 -19.66 14.45 13.61
C ASP A 241 -19.04 13.06 13.41
N SER A 242 -19.74 12.04 13.89
CA SER A 242 -19.50 10.63 13.56
C SER A 242 -20.79 10.04 12.95
N PRO A 243 -20.83 9.72 11.65
CA PRO A 243 -22.02 9.14 11.05
C PRO A 243 -22.18 7.66 11.41
N PHE A 244 -23.41 7.16 11.27
CA PHE A 244 -23.85 5.76 11.47
C PHE A 244 -24.05 5.28 12.92
N ALA A 245 -25.09 5.78 13.57
CA ALA A 245 -25.78 5.09 14.67
C ALA A 245 -27.31 5.17 14.50
N SER A 246 -27.95 4.06 14.15
CA SER A 246 -29.40 3.78 14.25
C SER A 246 -29.69 2.36 13.76
N THR A 247 -30.64 1.56 14.27
CA THR A 247 -31.35 1.46 15.57
C THR A 247 -32.07 0.10 15.52
N TYR A 248 -32.10 -0.71 16.59
CA TYR A 248 -33.25 -1.57 16.95
C TYR A 248 -33.09 -2.13 18.37
N LEU A 249 -34.21 -2.28 19.08
CA LEU A 249 -34.29 -2.80 20.46
C LEU A 249 -34.75 -4.28 20.46
N PRO A 250 -34.43 -5.07 21.50
CA PRO A 250 -34.74 -6.50 21.56
C PRO A 250 -36.14 -6.80 22.12
N SER A 251 -36.58 -8.06 21.93
CA SER A 251 -37.67 -8.68 22.68
C SER A 251 -37.19 -10.00 23.32
N SER A 252 -37.63 -10.28 24.54
CA SER A 252 -37.07 -11.30 25.44
C SER A 252 -37.96 -12.55 25.57
N VAL A 253 -37.33 -13.71 25.80
CA VAL A 253 -37.94 -14.91 26.41
C VAL A 253 -36.88 -15.61 27.29
N ASN A 254 -37.26 -16.07 28.48
CA ASN A 254 -36.43 -16.86 29.40
C ASN A 254 -36.68 -18.38 29.23
N HIS A 255 -35.69 -19.19 29.62
CA HIS A 255 -35.77 -20.39 30.51
C HIS A 255 -34.30 -20.87 30.70
N GLN A 256 -33.76 -21.06 31.91
CA GLN A 256 -34.02 -22.07 32.95
C GLN A 256 -33.69 -23.52 32.53
N ASP A 257 -33.06 -24.40 33.34
CA ASP A 257 -32.22 -24.34 34.57
C ASP A 257 -31.60 -25.77 34.79
N MET A 258 -30.86 -26.03 35.89
CA MET A 258 -30.29 -27.33 36.38
C MET A 258 -28.88 -27.69 35.81
N ASP A 259 -27.81 -28.02 36.58
CA ASP A 259 -27.58 -28.81 37.83
C ASP A 259 -27.59 -30.35 37.54
N GLU A 260 -26.71 -31.26 38.02
CA GLU A 260 -25.68 -31.39 39.10
C GLU A 260 -24.45 -32.23 38.58
N ASP A 261 -23.31 -32.54 39.27
CA ASP A 261 -22.33 -31.82 40.14
C ASP A 261 -21.10 -32.76 40.46
N ASP A 262 -20.13 -32.33 41.31
CA ASP A 262 -19.16 -33.09 42.17
C ASP A 262 -17.67 -33.37 41.74
N ASP A 263 -16.79 -33.41 42.77
CA ASP A 263 -15.30 -33.20 42.80
C ASP A 263 -14.40 -34.47 42.76
N ASN A 264 -13.08 -34.30 42.46
CA ASN A 264 -11.95 -34.47 43.42
C ASN A 264 -10.51 -34.60 42.81
N ASP A 265 -9.78 -33.47 42.78
CA ASP A 265 -8.49 -33.16 43.45
C ASP A 265 -7.16 -34.02 43.35
N VAL A 266 -6.04 -33.32 43.63
CA VAL A 266 -4.69 -33.75 44.10
C VAL A 266 -3.48 -33.91 43.11
N ALA A 267 -2.68 -32.83 43.07
CA ALA A 267 -1.20 -32.75 43.07
C ALA A 267 -0.30 -32.80 41.78
N MET A 268 0.73 -31.94 41.86
CA MET A 268 1.86 -31.59 40.96
C MET A 268 3.15 -32.39 41.33
N PRO A 269 4.30 -32.39 40.56
CA PRO A 269 4.90 -31.20 39.94
C PRO A 269 5.85 -31.28 38.69
N HIS A 270 6.06 -30.09 38.11
CA HIS A 270 7.24 -29.56 37.38
C HIS A 270 7.87 -30.30 36.17
N ASN A 271 7.68 -29.72 34.99
CA ASN A 271 8.79 -29.11 34.23
C ASN A 271 8.27 -28.05 33.23
N VAL A 272 9.03 -26.97 32.99
CA VAL A 272 8.49 -25.78 32.29
C VAL A 272 8.68 -25.86 30.77
N ALA A 273 7.61 -26.23 30.08
CA ALA A 273 7.37 -25.87 28.68
C ALA A 273 6.05 -25.10 28.60
N CYS A 274 5.98 -24.03 27.79
CA CYS A 274 4.75 -23.26 27.61
C CYS A 274 3.76 -23.96 26.67
N ILE A 275 3.23 -25.10 27.14
CA ILE A 275 2.02 -25.74 26.62
C ILE A 275 0.90 -25.30 27.56
N SER A 276 -0.08 -24.57 27.05
CA SER A 276 -1.32 -24.35 27.81
C SER A 276 -2.08 -25.67 27.87
N PRO A 277 -2.36 -26.23 29.07
CA PRO A 277 -3.05 -27.50 29.19
C PRO A 277 -4.53 -27.37 28.81
N ASP A 278 -5.10 -28.52 28.48
CA ASP A 278 -6.42 -28.76 27.90
C ASP A 278 -7.57 -27.92 28.49
N MET A 279 -7.94 -26.84 27.78
CA MET A 279 -9.32 -26.36 27.83
C MET A 279 -10.18 -27.33 27.00
N PRO A 280 -11.23 -27.96 27.56
CA PRO A 280 -12.02 -28.95 26.86
C PRO A 280 -12.69 -28.31 25.64
N SER A 281 -12.24 -28.71 24.45
CA SER A 281 -12.75 -28.19 23.19
C SER A 281 -14.24 -28.47 23.08
N CYS A 282 -15.03 -27.40 22.91
CA CYS A 282 -16.49 -27.47 22.71
C CYS A 282 -16.84 -27.95 21.29
N ALA A 283 -16.26 -29.08 20.89
CA ALA A 283 -16.46 -29.76 19.61
C ALA A 283 -17.71 -30.67 19.60
N SER A 284 -18.63 -30.44 20.52
CA SER A 284 -19.90 -31.15 20.70
C SER A 284 -20.89 -30.83 19.57
N GLY A 285 -20.70 -31.45 18.40
CA GLY A 285 -21.77 -31.64 17.41
C GLY A 285 -21.41 -31.46 15.93
N MET A 286 -20.27 -30.87 15.58
CA MET A 286 -19.88 -30.61 14.18
C MET A 286 -18.53 -31.24 13.84
N SER A 287 -18.51 -32.11 12.82
CA SER A 287 -17.30 -32.76 12.31
C SER A 287 -16.36 -31.74 11.66
N GLY A 288 -15.30 -31.35 12.38
CA GLY A 288 -14.24 -30.50 11.84
C GLY A 288 -13.41 -31.21 10.76
N LEU A 289 -12.87 -30.43 9.82
CA LEU A 289 -11.96 -30.94 8.79
C LEU A 289 -10.60 -31.31 9.39
N ASP A 290 -10.35 -32.61 9.53
CA ASP A 290 -9.03 -33.15 9.87
C ASP A 290 -7.97 -32.83 8.79
N ASP A 291 -6.69 -32.93 9.15
CA ASP A 291 -5.58 -32.64 8.22
C ASP A 291 -5.46 -33.66 7.06
N THR A 292 -6.06 -34.86 7.18
CA THR A 292 -6.03 -35.91 6.14
C THR A 292 -7.06 -35.72 5.02
N CYS A 293 -8.22 -35.13 5.32
CA CYS A 293 -9.27 -34.84 4.34
C CYS A 293 -9.08 -33.50 3.61
N LEU A 294 -8.18 -32.64 4.10
CA LEU A 294 -7.95 -31.28 3.61
C LEU A 294 -7.78 -31.21 2.08
N ASP A 295 -6.86 -31.98 1.51
CA ASP A 295 -6.57 -31.92 0.07
C ASP A 295 -7.78 -32.32 -0.79
N ALA A 296 -8.63 -33.24 -0.30
CA ALA A 296 -9.87 -33.63 -0.97
C ALA A 296 -10.95 -32.52 -0.94
N VAL A 297 -10.90 -31.62 0.04
CA VAL A 297 -11.78 -30.43 0.10
C VAL A 297 -11.18 -29.25 -0.67
N LEU A 298 -9.86 -29.11 -0.72
CA LEU A 298 -9.15 -28.09 -1.50
C LEU A 298 -9.26 -28.32 -3.03
N GLY A 299 -9.35 -29.59 -3.46
CA GLY A 299 -9.77 -29.98 -4.81
C GLY A 299 -8.81 -29.60 -5.94
N ASP A 300 -7.57 -29.24 -5.63
CA ASP A 300 -6.56 -28.75 -6.59
C ASP A 300 -5.55 -29.82 -7.06
N GLY A 301 -5.65 -31.05 -6.54
CA GLY A 301 -4.75 -32.17 -6.87
C GLY A 301 -3.33 -32.04 -6.30
N ILE A 302 -3.08 -31.05 -5.44
CA ILE A 302 -1.84 -30.94 -4.68
C ILE A 302 -1.95 -31.82 -3.43
N HIS A 303 -0.95 -32.66 -3.19
CA HIS A 303 -0.92 -33.59 -2.07
C HIS A 303 0.42 -33.55 -1.34
N GLY A 304 0.39 -33.64 0.00
CA GLY A 304 1.61 -33.76 0.82
C GLY A 304 2.61 -32.60 0.69
N GLN A 305 2.14 -31.39 0.33
CA GLN A 305 2.98 -30.22 0.04
C GLN A 305 3.93 -29.90 1.21
N THR A 306 5.25 -29.92 0.98
CA THR A 306 6.21 -29.53 2.02
C THR A 306 6.21 -28.01 2.22
N LEU A 307 6.75 -27.54 3.35
CA LEU A 307 6.92 -26.11 3.60
C LEU A 307 7.74 -25.41 2.51
N HIS A 308 8.69 -26.10 1.87
CA HIS A 308 9.53 -25.57 0.78
C HIS A 308 8.79 -25.52 -0.57
N ASP A 309 7.70 -26.27 -0.72
CA ASP A 309 6.86 -26.30 -1.92
C ASP A 309 5.76 -25.23 -1.90
N ASN A 310 5.36 -24.83 -0.71
CA ASN A 310 4.31 -23.84 -0.49
C ASN A 310 4.70 -22.43 -0.99
N MET A 311 3.79 -21.80 -1.75
CA MET A 311 4.07 -20.50 -2.36
C MET A 311 4.19 -19.35 -1.35
N CYS A 312 3.55 -19.43 -0.18
CA CYS A 312 3.70 -18.42 0.88
C CYS A 312 5.13 -18.41 1.43
N TYR A 313 5.69 -19.59 1.69
CA TYR A 313 7.07 -19.72 2.15
C TYR A 313 8.06 -19.18 1.10
N ARG A 314 7.87 -19.55 -0.17
CA ARG A 314 8.71 -19.08 -1.29
C ARG A 314 8.71 -17.56 -1.44
N GLU A 315 7.54 -16.91 -1.36
CA GLU A 315 7.44 -15.44 -1.40
C GLU A 315 8.05 -14.77 -0.16
N LEU A 316 7.85 -15.31 1.04
CA LEU A 316 8.42 -14.78 2.29
C LEU A 316 9.95 -14.86 2.30
N SER A 317 10.52 -16.02 1.93
CA SER A 317 11.96 -16.20 1.80
C SER A 317 12.55 -15.27 0.73
N SER A 318 11.92 -15.19 -0.45
CA SER A 318 12.37 -14.28 -1.51
C SER A 318 12.38 -12.81 -1.06
N GLN A 319 11.39 -12.35 -0.31
CA GLN A 319 11.37 -11.00 0.26
C GLN A 319 12.45 -10.79 1.35
N SER A 320 12.70 -11.80 2.18
CA SER A 320 13.82 -11.81 3.14
C SER A 320 15.16 -11.62 2.43
N ASP A 321 15.39 -12.41 1.38
CA ASP A 321 16.72 -12.52 0.80
C ASP A 321 17.03 -11.35 -0.15
N LEU A 322 16.00 -10.78 -0.79
CA LEU A 322 16.12 -9.48 -1.50
C LEU A 322 16.47 -8.32 -0.55
N ARG A 323 15.95 -8.29 0.68
CA ARG A 323 16.31 -7.27 1.68
C ARG A 323 17.75 -7.44 2.15
N LYS A 324 18.13 -8.65 2.58
CA LYS A 324 19.52 -8.97 3.00
C LYS A 324 20.53 -8.68 1.89
N ALA A 325 20.21 -9.01 0.64
CA ALA A 325 21.09 -8.74 -0.49
C ALA A 325 21.36 -7.24 -0.63
N PHE A 326 20.32 -6.39 -0.54
CA PHE A 326 20.44 -4.94 -0.63
C PHE A 326 21.14 -4.31 0.60
N GLU A 327 20.86 -4.79 1.81
CA GLU A 327 21.48 -4.29 3.05
C GLU A 327 23.01 -4.51 3.08
N ASN A 328 23.51 -5.55 2.40
CA ASN A 328 24.94 -5.83 2.28
C ASN A 328 25.60 -5.19 1.04
N GLU A 329 24.85 -4.53 0.16
CA GLU A 329 25.35 -4.11 -1.15
C GLU A 329 25.90 -2.67 -1.15
N LYS A 330 27.20 -2.53 -1.43
CA LYS A 330 27.82 -1.22 -1.68
C LYS A 330 27.33 -0.66 -3.03
N PHE A 331 26.34 0.21 -2.99
CA PHE A 331 25.83 0.90 -4.17
C PHE A 331 26.72 2.10 -4.57
N ILE A 332 27.10 2.16 -5.85
CA ILE A 332 27.71 3.33 -6.49
C ILE A 332 26.61 4.05 -7.27
N PRO A 333 26.32 5.34 -6.98
CA PRO A 333 25.34 6.13 -7.71
C PRO A 333 25.70 6.28 -9.20
N TYR A 334 24.68 6.25 -10.05
CA TYR A 334 24.76 6.66 -11.46
C TYR A 334 24.89 8.18 -11.57
N HIS A 335 25.44 8.67 -12.69
CA HIS A 335 25.34 10.08 -13.01
C HIS A 335 23.89 10.42 -13.40
N VAL A 336 23.51 11.70 -13.31
CA VAL A 336 22.16 12.11 -13.72
C VAL A 336 21.97 11.89 -15.22
N ASP A 337 23.01 12.10 -16.03
CA ASP A 337 22.99 11.90 -17.48
C ASP A 337 22.69 10.44 -17.88
N ASP A 338 23.12 9.44 -17.09
CA ASP A 338 22.77 8.03 -17.32
C ASP A 338 21.25 7.82 -17.23
N VAL A 339 20.62 8.49 -16.26
CA VAL A 339 19.17 8.47 -16.03
C VAL A 339 18.44 9.27 -17.13
N VAL A 340 18.99 10.40 -17.57
CA VAL A 340 18.49 11.17 -18.73
C VAL A 340 18.51 10.31 -20.00
N GLN A 341 19.64 9.69 -20.31
CA GLN A 341 19.80 8.80 -21.45
C GLN A 341 18.80 7.63 -21.39
N ALA A 342 18.65 6.99 -20.24
CA ALA A 342 17.69 5.91 -20.05
C ALA A 342 16.21 6.38 -20.15
N LEU A 343 15.90 7.63 -19.84
CA LEU A 343 14.58 8.23 -20.00
C LEU A 343 14.29 8.62 -21.47
N LEU A 344 15.28 9.18 -22.18
CA LEU A 344 15.16 9.58 -23.59
C LEU A 344 15.28 8.40 -24.58
N ALA A 345 15.75 7.24 -24.11
CA ALA A 345 15.83 6.00 -24.87
C ALA A 345 14.50 5.58 -25.50
N ASP A 346 14.59 4.82 -26.58
CA ASP A 346 13.44 4.17 -27.20
C ASP A 346 13.36 2.71 -26.76
N HIS A 347 12.46 2.44 -25.81
CA HIS A 347 12.32 1.13 -25.17
C HIS A 347 11.90 0.01 -26.15
N ASN A 348 11.35 0.36 -27.31
CA ASN A 348 11.04 -0.61 -28.37
C ASN A 348 12.32 -1.06 -29.10
N MET A 349 13.36 -0.23 -29.16
CA MET A 349 14.63 -0.48 -29.85
C MET A 349 15.70 -1.13 -28.94
N LEU A 350 15.40 -1.37 -27.66
CA LEU A 350 16.29 -2.10 -26.76
C LEU A 350 16.45 -3.57 -27.18
N GLY A 351 17.60 -4.17 -26.86
CA GLY A 351 17.90 -5.57 -27.16
C GLY A 351 16.92 -6.56 -26.51
N ASP A 352 16.73 -7.72 -27.15
CA ASP A 352 15.66 -8.66 -26.80
C ASP A 352 15.68 -9.16 -25.36
N GLU A 353 16.86 -9.37 -24.75
CA GLU A 353 16.95 -9.77 -23.35
C GLU A 353 16.39 -8.69 -22.40
N ILE A 354 16.59 -7.40 -22.68
CA ILE A 354 15.99 -6.32 -21.88
C ILE A 354 14.47 -6.26 -22.12
N ARG A 355 14.01 -6.42 -23.37
CA ARG A 355 12.56 -6.47 -23.70
C ARG A 355 11.87 -7.68 -23.08
N LYS A 356 12.56 -8.81 -22.96
CA LYS A 356 12.11 -10.05 -22.29
C LYS A 356 12.10 -9.89 -20.77
N TYR A 357 13.15 -9.30 -20.20
CA TYR A 357 13.23 -8.97 -18.77
C TYR A 357 12.07 -8.06 -18.34
N ILE A 358 11.83 -6.96 -19.07
CA ILE A 358 10.70 -6.04 -18.80
C ILE A 358 9.36 -6.77 -18.89
N ARG A 359 9.15 -7.64 -19.89
CA ARG A 359 7.91 -8.44 -20.01
C ARG A 359 7.71 -9.38 -18.83
N GLN A 360 8.73 -10.12 -18.40
CA GLN A 360 8.65 -10.96 -17.20
C GLN A 360 8.39 -10.10 -15.94
N TYR A 361 9.00 -8.92 -15.85
CA TYR A 361 8.80 -8.00 -14.73
C TYR A 361 7.34 -7.53 -14.62
N LYS A 362 6.66 -7.26 -15.75
CA LYS A 362 5.23 -6.91 -15.76
C LYS A 362 4.36 -8.06 -15.27
N VAL A 363 4.67 -9.30 -15.67
CA VAL A 363 3.97 -10.51 -15.18
C VAL A 363 4.23 -10.72 -13.69
N ASP A 364 5.47 -10.52 -13.23
CA ASP A 364 5.86 -10.62 -11.82
C ASP A 364 5.14 -9.58 -10.95
N LEU A 365 5.15 -8.29 -11.35
CA LEU A 365 4.54 -7.19 -10.57
C LEU A 365 3.02 -7.32 -10.43
N ASN A 366 2.36 -8.02 -11.35
CA ASN A 366 0.96 -8.39 -11.23
C ASN A 366 0.77 -9.42 -10.10
N HIS A 367 1.47 -10.56 -10.16
CA HIS A 367 1.13 -11.76 -9.39
C HIS A 367 2.00 -12.05 -8.15
N ARG A 368 3.11 -11.33 -7.94
CA ARG A 368 4.06 -11.62 -6.83
C ARG A 368 4.38 -10.35 -6.04
N GLN A 369 4.41 -10.45 -4.71
CA GLN A 369 4.79 -9.31 -3.87
C GLN A 369 6.32 -9.16 -3.79
N SER A 370 7.08 -10.25 -3.88
CA SER A 370 8.54 -10.26 -4.05
C SER A 370 8.99 -9.38 -5.22
N ALA A 371 8.20 -9.27 -6.29
CA ALA A 371 8.45 -8.39 -7.42
C ALA A 371 8.48 -6.90 -7.05
N TRP A 372 7.67 -6.47 -6.07
CA TRP A 372 7.65 -5.10 -5.57
C TRP A 372 8.84 -4.82 -4.65
N THR A 373 9.29 -5.81 -3.87
CA THR A 373 10.57 -5.72 -3.15
C THR A 373 11.74 -5.66 -4.13
N ARG A 374 11.73 -6.48 -5.18
CA ARG A 374 12.72 -6.47 -6.28
C ARG A 374 12.78 -5.11 -6.97
N LEU A 375 11.63 -4.43 -7.15
CA LEU A 375 11.58 -3.10 -7.76
C LEU A 375 12.20 -2.00 -6.89
N GLN A 376 12.19 -2.14 -5.56
CA GLN A 376 12.85 -1.20 -4.65
C GLN A 376 14.38 -1.32 -4.67
N VAL A 377 14.94 -2.42 -5.21
CA VAL A 377 16.38 -2.72 -5.25
C VAL A 377 16.96 -2.82 -6.68
N GLU A 378 16.11 -2.78 -7.71
CA GLU A 378 16.48 -2.80 -9.12
C GLU A 378 17.46 -1.68 -9.50
N LYS A 379 18.41 -1.96 -10.39
CA LYS A 379 19.45 -1.01 -10.84
C LYS A 379 19.44 -0.74 -12.34
N ASN A 380 18.86 -1.64 -13.14
CA ASN A 380 18.81 -1.49 -14.59
C ASN A 380 17.90 -0.31 -14.97
N LEU A 381 18.51 0.84 -15.28
CA LEU A 381 17.82 2.07 -15.62
C LEU A 381 16.84 1.87 -16.79
N TYR A 382 17.23 1.12 -17.82
CA TYR A 382 16.37 0.83 -18.98
C TYR A 382 15.17 -0.07 -18.65
N ALA A 383 15.29 -0.94 -17.64
CA ALA A 383 14.16 -1.71 -17.12
C ALA A 383 13.20 -0.80 -16.33
N LEU A 384 13.72 0.09 -15.49
CA LEU A 384 12.93 1.05 -14.70
C LEU A 384 12.19 2.07 -15.60
N THR A 385 12.89 2.71 -16.54
CA THR A 385 12.29 3.66 -17.47
C THR A 385 11.38 2.97 -18.48
N GLY A 386 11.71 1.73 -18.88
CA GLY A 386 10.84 0.90 -19.71
C GLY A 386 9.51 0.56 -19.03
N LEU A 387 9.54 0.18 -17.75
CA LEU A 387 8.32 0.00 -16.95
C LEU A 387 7.54 1.31 -16.77
N LEU A 388 8.22 2.43 -16.61
CA LEU A 388 7.61 3.76 -16.42
C LEU A 388 6.80 4.17 -17.66
N TYR A 389 7.43 4.11 -18.84
CA TYR A 389 6.78 4.49 -20.09
C TYR A 389 5.77 3.46 -20.57
N ASP A 390 6.06 2.16 -20.47
CA ASP A 390 5.08 1.14 -20.84
C ASP A 390 3.86 1.14 -19.91
N TRP A 391 3.96 1.67 -18.68
CA TRP A 391 2.78 1.91 -17.85
C TRP A 391 1.89 3.04 -18.40
N LEU A 392 2.46 4.21 -18.70
CA LEU A 392 1.73 5.36 -19.27
C LEU A 392 1.15 5.06 -20.66
N GLU A 393 1.90 4.32 -21.48
CA GLU A 393 1.60 4.06 -22.90
C GLU A 393 0.65 2.87 -23.12
N HIS A 394 0.33 2.07 -22.10
CA HIS A 394 -0.66 0.99 -22.22
C HIS A 394 -2.08 1.37 -21.75
N LEU A 395 -2.25 2.52 -21.10
CA LEU A 395 -3.56 2.97 -20.60
C LEU A 395 -4.57 3.05 -21.76
N ARG A 396 -5.80 2.58 -21.53
CA ARG A 396 -6.90 2.55 -22.51
C ARG A 396 -7.25 3.94 -23.09
N VAL A 397 -6.94 4.98 -22.34
CA VAL A 397 -7.07 6.40 -22.69
C VAL A 397 -5.83 7.10 -22.13
N PRO A 398 -5.20 8.04 -22.86
CA PRO A 398 -4.11 8.86 -22.35
C PRO A 398 -4.48 9.62 -21.06
N VAL A 399 -3.46 9.98 -20.28
CA VAL A 399 -3.61 10.83 -19.06
C VAL A 399 -4.05 12.25 -19.43
N LEU A 400 -3.72 12.72 -20.63
CA LEU A 400 -4.24 13.96 -21.21
C LEU A 400 -5.07 13.58 -22.44
N SER A 401 -6.39 13.59 -22.28
CA SER A 401 -7.35 13.29 -23.34
C SER A 401 -7.37 14.38 -24.43
N ARG A 402 -8.16 14.15 -25.49
CA ARG A 402 -8.37 15.16 -26.54
C ARG A 402 -9.05 16.43 -26.02
N ASP A 403 -9.88 16.31 -24.98
CA ASP A 403 -10.61 17.43 -24.41
C ASP A 403 -9.71 18.22 -23.45
N ASP A 404 -8.87 17.53 -22.67
CA ASP A 404 -7.79 18.13 -21.89
C ASP A 404 -6.84 18.95 -22.77
N LEU A 405 -6.46 18.41 -23.93
CA LEU A 405 -5.66 19.12 -24.93
C LEU A 405 -6.37 20.37 -25.47
N SER A 406 -7.71 20.38 -25.55
CA SER A 406 -8.46 21.59 -25.95
C SER A 406 -8.37 22.68 -24.87
N TYR A 407 -8.48 22.32 -23.59
CA TYR A 407 -8.28 23.25 -22.48
C TYR A 407 -6.83 23.75 -22.42
N ILE A 408 -5.83 22.91 -22.69
CA ILE A 408 -4.41 23.30 -22.74
C ILE A 408 -4.13 24.27 -23.90
N VAL A 409 -4.77 24.10 -25.07
CA VAL A 409 -4.63 25.03 -26.21
C VAL A 409 -5.16 26.43 -25.87
N ILE A 410 -6.27 26.51 -25.12
CA ILE A 410 -6.91 27.78 -24.73
C ILE A 410 -6.21 28.41 -23.51
N LEU A 411 -5.94 27.62 -22.47
CA LEU A 411 -5.52 28.08 -21.14
C LEU A 411 -4.03 27.89 -20.84
N GLY A 412 -3.21 27.37 -21.78
CA GLY A 412 -1.83 26.98 -21.53
C GLY A 412 -0.90 28.08 -20.96
N LYS A 413 -1.28 29.36 -21.09
CA LYS A 413 -0.59 30.48 -20.43
C LYS A 413 -0.80 30.56 -18.90
N HIS A 414 -1.79 29.84 -18.36
CA HIS A 414 -2.29 29.91 -16.99
C HIS A 414 -2.42 28.50 -16.40
N PRO A 415 -1.33 27.88 -15.93
CA PRO A 415 -1.31 26.45 -15.60
C PRO A 415 -2.33 26.06 -14.51
N GLU A 416 -2.55 26.88 -13.49
CA GLU A 416 -3.56 26.62 -12.45
C GLU A 416 -4.99 26.58 -13.00
N ALA A 417 -5.33 27.50 -13.91
CA ALA A 417 -6.65 27.55 -14.54
C ALA A 417 -6.87 26.37 -15.50
N CYS A 418 -5.80 25.87 -16.12
CA CYS A 418 -5.84 24.66 -16.93
C CYS A 418 -5.97 23.39 -16.07
N LEU A 419 -5.21 23.27 -14.97
CA LEU A 419 -5.32 22.16 -14.01
C LEU A 419 -6.76 22.03 -13.47
N LYS A 420 -7.44 23.14 -13.17
CA LYS A 420 -8.87 23.19 -12.77
C LYS A 420 -9.86 22.60 -13.80
N LYS A 421 -9.42 22.23 -15.01
CA LYS A 421 -10.25 21.59 -16.05
C LYS A 421 -9.96 20.09 -16.26
N LEU A 422 -8.82 19.59 -15.77
CA LEU A 422 -8.44 18.18 -15.89
C LEU A 422 -9.11 17.35 -14.79
N ASP A 423 -9.24 16.03 -14.97
CA ASP A 423 -9.67 15.15 -13.87
C ASP A 423 -8.63 15.10 -12.74
N LEU A 424 -9.08 14.84 -11.51
CA LEU A 424 -8.23 14.94 -10.33
C LEU A 424 -7.08 13.92 -10.30
N GLY A 425 -7.24 12.74 -10.92
CA GLY A 425 -6.15 11.78 -11.08
C GLY A 425 -5.06 12.33 -12.01
N SER A 426 -5.47 12.84 -13.17
CA SER A 426 -4.54 13.42 -14.16
C SER A 426 -3.87 14.69 -13.64
N GLN A 427 -4.57 15.54 -12.86
CA GLN A 427 -3.96 16.66 -12.12
C GLN A 427 -2.78 16.21 -11.24
N TYR A 428 -2.99 15.21 -10.36
CA TYR A 428 -1.94 14.74 -9.45
C TYR A 428 -0.82 13.96 -10.15
N VAL A 429 -1.13 13.16 -11.18
CA VAL A 429 -0.09 12.47 -11.99
C VAL A 429 0.80 13.47 -12.73
N LEU A 430 0.20 14.49 -13.35
CA LEU A 430 0.93 15.51 -14.09
C LEU A 430 1.86 16.30 -13.16
N GLU A 431 1.36 16.82 -12.04
CA GLU A 431 2.19 17.55 -11.08
C GLU A 431 3.28 16.67 -10.45
N TYR A 432 3.00 15.38 -10.16
CA TYR A 432 4.02 14.47 -9.64
C TYR A 432 5.17 14.23 -10.64
N LEU A 433 4.87 14.01 -11.92
CA LEU A 433 5.89 13.76 -12.94
C LEU A 433 6.78 14.99 -13.20
N PHE A 434 6.23 16.21 -13.17
CA PHE A 434 7.05 17.43 -13.21
C PHE A 434 7.84 17.65 -11.90
N ARG A 435 7.33 17.23 -10.73
CA ARG A 435 8.07 17.21 -9.46
C ARG A 435 9.16 16.13 -9.40
N PHE A 436 9.08 15.08 -10.21
CA PHE A 436 10.16 14.14 -10.46
C PHE A 436 11.27 14.81 -11.30
N LEU A 437 10.93 15.43 -12.44
CA LEU A 437 11.90 16.19 -13.25
C LEU A 437 12.54 17.36 -12.48
N ALA A 438 11.82 18.00 -11.56
CA ALA A 438 12.34 19.12 -10.76
C ALA A 438 13.32 18.68 -9.66
N ARG A 439 13.38 17.38 -9.33
CA ARG A 439 14.34 16.78 -8.38
C ARG A 439 15.52 16.13 -9.08
N LEU A 440 15.32 15.56 -10.26
CA LEU A 440 16.39 15.05 -11.12
C LEU A 440 17.28 16.24 -11.53
N GLN A 441 18.40 16.45 -10.87
CA GLN A 441 19.29 17.61 -11.05
C GLN A 441 20.75 17.22 -10.76
N PRO A 442 21.75 17.77 -11.48
CA PRO A 442 21.63 18.82 -12.51
C PRO A 442 21.00 18.32 -13.81
N LEU A 443 20.37 19.21 -14.57
CA LEU A 443 19.94 18.97 -15.96
C LEU A 443 20.30 20.18 -16.82
N SER A 444 20.71 19.95 -18.06
CA SER A 444 20.77 21.03 -19.04
C SER A 444 19.37 21.51 -19.43
N ARG A 445 19.28 22.71 -20.01
CA ARG A 445 18.02 23.24 -20.54
C ARG A 445 17.50 22.40 -21.72
N GLU A 446 18.38 21.79 -22.51
CA GLU A 446 17.99 20.93 -23.62
C GLU A 446 17.42 19.61 -23.12
N ASP A 447 18.11 18.94 -22.20
CA ASP A 447 17.69 17.65 -21.62
C ASP A 447 16.34 17.78 -20.91
N LEU A 448 16.16 18.84 -20.12
CA LEU A 448 14.88 19.16 -19.50
C LEU A 448 13.76 19.24 -20.55
N LEU A 449 13.96 20.00 -21.64
CA LEU A 449 12.95 20.13 -22.70
C LEU A 449 12.71 18.82 -23.44
N ASN A 450 13.73 17.98 -23.63
CA ASN A 450 13.60 16.66 -24.25
C ASN A 450 12.87 15.66 -23.35
N LEU A 451 13.13 15.67 -22.03
CA LEU A 451 12.42 14.87 -21.05
C LEU A 451 10.94 15.29 -20.96
N MET A 452 10.66 16.59 -20.99
CA MET A 452 9.31 17.12 -21.07
C MET A 452 8.59 16.65 -22.34
N ARG A 453 9.24 16.73 -23.51
CA ARG A 453 8.71 16.17 -24.78
C ARG A 453 8.40 14.68 -24.66
N ARG A 454 9.31 13.88 -24.07
CA ARG A 454 9.17 12.44 -23.88
C ARG A 454 8.01 12.08 -22.95
N LEU A 455 7.82 12.81 -21.86
CA LEU A 455 6.67 12.67 -20.97
C LEU A 455 5.37 13.06 -21.66
N ILE A 456 5.33 14.20 -22.36
CA ILE A 456 4.14 14.66 -23.09
C ILE A 456 3.70 13.62 -24.14
N ALA A 457 4.65 12.98 -24.83
CA ALA A 457 4.35 11.92 -25.79
C ALA A 457 3.57 10.75 -25.16
N SER A 458 4.02 10.26 -24.00
CA SER A 458 3.33 9.17 -23.28
C SER A 458 2.03 9.63 -22.64
N LEU A 459 2.00 10.84 -22.04
CA LEU A 459 0.84 11.40 -21.36
C LEU A 459 -0.32 11.68 -22.33
N THR A 460 -0.02 12.05 -23.59
CA THR A 460 -1.02 12.31 -24.65
C THR A 460 -1.23 11.12 -25.60
N GLN A 461 -0.42 10.06 -25.46
CA GLN A 461 -0.32 8.92 -26.39
C GLN A 461 -0.20 9.36 -27.87
N GLN A 462 0.64 10.36 -28.11
CA GLN A 462 0.91 10.94 -29.43
C GLN A 462 2.42 11.07 -29.67
N GLY A 463 2.82 10.95 -30.92
CA GLY A 463 4.23 11.09 -31.31
C GLY A 463 4.71 12.53 -31.17
N VAL A 464 5.81 12.75 -30.47
CA VAL A 464 6.48 14.06 -30.32
C VAL A 464 7.91 13.96 -30.87
N PRO A 465 8.40 14.94 -31.66
CA PRO A 465 9.76 14.93 -32.17
C PRO A 465 10.77 15.25 -31.06
N ILE A 466 11.80 14.41 -30.92
CA ILE A 466 12.94 14.58 -30.01
C ILE A 466 14.21 14.32 -30.84
N HIS A 467 15.11 15.32 -30.92
CA HIS A 467 16.22 15.37 -31.89
C HIS A 467 15.78 15.00 -33.33
N GLY A 468 14.60 15.49 -33.75
CA GLY A 468 13.99 15.21 -35.06
C GLY A 468 13.25 13.86 -35.17
N ILE A 469 13.49 12.90 -34.28
CA ILE A 469 12.88 11.56 -34.33
C ILE A 469 11.57 11.55 -33.55
N LEU A 470 10.51 10.98 -34.13
CA LEU A 470 9.22 10.83 -33.46
C LEU A 470 9.30 9.77 -32.35
N ARG A 471 9.01 10.15 -31.10
CA ARG A 471 8.99 9.25 -29.93
C ARG A 471 7.61 9.24 -29.26
N PRO A 472 7.19 8.12 -28.63
CA PRO A 472 7.78 6.78 -28.75
C PRO A 472 7.60 6.22 -30.18
N SER A 473 8.54 5.41 -30.67
CA SER A 473 8.34 4.67 -31.93
C SER A 473 7.46 3.43 -31.71
N GLY A 474 7.09 2.73 -32.78
CA GLY A 474 6.46 1.40 -32.74
C GLY A 474 5.01 1.34 -32.21
N LYS A 475 4.55 2.30 -31.42
CA LYS A 475 3.23 2.32 -30.76
C LYS A 475 2.05 2.68 -31.70
N GLY A 476 2.32 3.03 -32.97
CA GLY A 476 1.30 3.42 -33.95
C GLY A 476 0.67 4.81 -33.74
N TYR A 477 1.18 5.59 -32.78
CA TYR A 477 0.65 6.89 -32.41
C TYR A 477 0.79 7.94 -33.53
N HIS A 478 -0.26 8.75 -33.73
CA HIS A 478 -0.22 9.91 -34.63
C HIS A 478 0.68 11.02 -34.05
N LYS A 479 1.34 11.81 -34.92
CA LYS A 479 2.11 12.99 -34.49
C LYS A 479 1.19 14.04 -33.86
N LEU A 480 1.58 14.57 -32.70
CA LEU A 480 0.93 15.73 -32.07
C LEU A 480 1.02 16.96 -33.00
N ARG A 481 -0.14 17.54 -33.34
CA ARG A 481 -0.23 18.69 -34.28
C ARG A 481 0.61 19.87 -33.80
N GLU A 482 1.34 20.53 -34.71
CA GLU A 482 2.39 21.50 -34.33
C GLU A 482 1.92 22.63 -33.41
N GLY A 483 0.80 23.30 -33.73
CA GLY A 483 0.23 24.33 -32.87
C GLY A 483 -0.25 23.80 -31.50
N THR A 484 -0.74 22.56 -31.45
CA THR A 484 -1.09 21.88 -30.19
C THR A 484 0.17 21.54 -29.40
N HIS A 485 1.22 21.01 -30.06
CA HIS A 485 2.52 20.73 -29.44
C HIS A 485 3.11 21.99 -28.80
N GLN A 486 3.13 23.12 -29.52
CA GLN A 486 3.61 24.40 -29.00
C GLN A 486 2.85 24.83 -27.74
N LYS A 487 1.52 24.67 -27.69
CA LYS A 487 0.71 25.01 -26.50
C LYS A 487 0.89 24.05 -25.34
N VAL A 488 1.03 22.76 -25.59
CA VAL A 488 1.33 21.78 -24.53
C VAL A 488 2.73 22.00 -23.96
N MET A 489 3.72 22.39 -24.77
CA MET A 489 5.04 22.81 -24.27
C MET A 489 4.99 24.13 -23.50
N GLU A 490 4.22 25.14 -23.96
CA GLU A 490 4.03 26.42 -23.24
C GLU A 490 3.43 26.19 -21.84
N PHE A 491 2.40 25.34 -21.75
CA PHE A 491 1.79 24.90 -20.50
C PHE A 491 2.75 24.12 -19.61
N ALA A 492 3.44 23.11 -20.17
CA ALA A 492 4.37 22.27 -19.43
C ALA A 492 5.52 23.07 -18.79
N SER A 493 6.11 24.02 -19.53
CA SER A 493 7.17 24.88 -18.99
C SER A 493 6.65 25.75 -17.85
N LYS A 494 5.49 26.41 -18.03
CA LYS A 494 4.89 27.24 -16.96
C LYS A 494 4.50 26.44 -15.72
N LEU A 495 4.01 25.22 -15.89
CA LEU A 495 3.71 24.30 -14.79
C LEU A 495 5.00 23.89 -14.06
N PHE A 496 6.06 23.57 -14.79
CA PHE A 496 7.37 23.23 -14.23
C PHE A 496 8.01 24.41 -13.47
N ASP A 497 7.98 25.62 -14.03
CA ASP A 497 8.50 26.83 -13.38
C ASP A 497 7.74 27.15 -12.09
N MET A 498 6.40 27.05 -12.11
CA MET A 498 5.53 27.19 -10.94
C MET A 498 5.86 26.13 -9.86
N ILE A 499 6.13 24.89 -10.26
CA ILE A 499 6.58 23.82 -9.35
C ILE A 499 7.93 24.15 -8.74
N ARG A 500 8.92 24.61 -9.52
CA ARG A 500 10.24 25.01 -9.01
C ARG A 500 10.15 26.17 -8.03
N MET A 501 9.30 27.17 -8.29
CA MET A 501 9.05 28.29 -7.37
C MET A 501 8.52 27.80 -6.01
N MET A 502 7.54 26.87 -6.01
CA MET A 502 7.00 26.29 -4.77
C MET A 502 8.02 25.42 -4.01
N VAL A 503 8.92 24.72 -4.71
CA VAL A 503 9.98 23.92 -4.08
C VAL A 503 11.05 24.84 -3.47
N GLY A 504 11.54 25.83 -4.21
CA GLY A 504 12.57 26.78 -3.75
C GLY A 504 12.10 27.69 -2.61
N SER A 505 10.82 28.11 -2.62
CA SER A 505 10.22 28.85 -1.51
C SER A 505 10.25 28.08 -0.18
N ARG A 506 10.12 26.74 -0.22
CA ARG A 506 10.17 25.90 0.98
C ARG A 506 11.58 25.71 1.53
N THR A 507 12.61 25.58 0.70
CA THR A 507 14.00 25.52 1.19
C THR A 507 14.45 26.88 1.75
N ALA A 508 13.99 28.00 1.18
CA ALA A 508 14.19 29.32 1.77
C ALA A 508 13.50 29.43 3.16
N ALA A 509 12.21 29.10 3.25
CA ALA A 509 11.47 29.17 4.51
C ALA A 509 12.05 28.25 5.61
N PHE A 510 12.53 27.05 5.28
CA PHE A 510 13.23 26.19 6.24
C PHE A 510 14.58 26.78 6.68
N SER A 511 15.30 27.52 5.82
CA SER A 511 16.52 28.23 6.21
C SER A 511 16.22 29.37 7.18
N GLU A 512 15.15 30.13 6.96
CA GLU A 512 14.73 31.22 7.86
C GLU A 512 14.24 30.68 9.20
N PHE A 513 13.42 29.63 9.23
CA PHE A 513 13.00 28.94 10.47
C PHE A 513 14.17 28.31 11.24
N SER A 514 15.25 27.92 10.54
CA SER A 514 16.48 27.44 11.20
C SER A 514 17.25 28.58 11.86
N LYS A 515 17.38 29.72 11.17
CA LYS A 515 18.02 30.93 11.71
C LYS A 515 17.24 31.50 12.90
N SER A 516 15.91 31.55 12.83
CA SER A 516 15.08 32.04 13.93
C SER A 516 15.13 31.16 15.17
N LYS A 517 15.49 29.87 15.05
CA LYS A 517 15.79 29.01 16.21
C LYS A 517 17.17 29.29 16.79
N GLN A 518 18.19 29.54 15.97
CA GLN A 518 19.52 29.89 16.45
C GLN A 518 19.55 31.23 17.20
N SER A 519 18.71 32.21 16.81
CA SER A 519 18.56 33.47 17.54
C SER A 519 17.68 33.39 18.81
N ILE A 520 17.19 32.20 19.18
CA ILE A 520 16.46 31.95 20.43
C ILE A 520 17.32 31.13 21.40
N SER A 521 18.31 30.38 20.90
CA SER A 521 19.25 29.60 21.72
C SER A 521 20.52 30.36 22.13
N SER A 522 20.64 31.66 21.85
CA SER A 522 21.78 32.49 22.28
C SER A 522 21.62 33.08 23.68
N ASP A 523 20.38 33.26 24.15
CA ASP A 523 20.06 34.09 25.32
C ASP A 523 19.74 33.24 26.57
N ILE A 524 19.90 31.91 26.48
CA ILE A 524 19.70 30.95 27.57
C ILE A 524 20.88 29.95 27.54
N GLY A 525 22.04 30.37 28.03
CA GLY A 525 23.29 29.59 27.86
C GLY A 525 24.49 30.03 28.70
N SER A 526 24.29 30.73 29.81
CA SER A 526 25.36 31.09 30.75
C SER A 526 24.86 31.01 32.20
N ASP A 527 25.05 29.84 32.82
CA ASP A 527 25.33 29.62 34.25
C ASP A 527 25.38 28.11 34.54
N ILE A 528 25.98 27.75 35.68
CA ILE A 528 26.26 26.40 36.23
C ILE A 528 27.61 25.81 35.77
N GLU A 529 28.56 25.87 36.69
CA GLU A 529 29.89 25.28 36.62
C GLU A 529 29.91 23.80 37.09
N GLU A 530 31.04 23.15 36.79
CA GLU A 530 31.69 22.00 37.43
C GLU A 530 30.98 21.25 38.59
N THR A 531 31.00 19.92 38.52
CA THR A 531 31.84 19.14 39.47
C THR A 531 32.11 17.68 39.05
N GLU A 532 33.37 17.30 39.19
CA GLU A 532 33.99 15.99 39.48
C GLU A 532 33.58 14.67 38.77
N THR A 533 34.61 14.10 38.17
CA THR A 533 34.79 12.71 37.74
C THR A 533 34.76 11.68 38.88
N LEU A 534 34.40 10.43 38.56
CA LEU A 534 35.18 9.26 39.02
C LEU A 534 35.05 8.07 38.04
N THR A 535 36.00 7.14 38.10
CA THR A 535 36.31 6.12 37.07
C THR A 535 35.84 4.69 37.43
N PRO A 536 35.80 3.74 36.48
CA PRO A 536 34.98 2.53 36.59
C PRO A 536 35.71 1.26 37.05
N THR A 537 34.91 0.27 37.45
CA THR A 537 35.18 -1.18 37.40
C THR A 537 33.93 -1.90 36.91
#